data_AF-A0A8C5RLE9-F1
#
_entry.id   AF-A0A8C5RLE9-F1
#
_cell.length_a   1.000
_cell.length_b   1.000
_cell.length_c   1.000
_cell.angle_alpha   90.00
_cell.angle_beta   90.00
_cell.angle_gamma   90.00
#
_symmetry.space_group_name_H-M   'P 1'
#
loop_
_entity.id
_entity.type
_entity.pdbx_description
1 polymer ?
#
loop_
_entity_poly.entity_id
_entity_poly.type
_entity_poly.pdbx_seq_one_letter_code
_entity_poly.pdbx_strand_id
1 'polypeptide(L)'
;MMWNDTPISPFVLNEKEKDKQRVKREQAAVKIQKRWWIHMTKRLFKLLKHTIRAAEYCISYDILKRVSPLEAELLKEPTIQYKVRFRFAGSDFPPFIIFKIFCKSRTKTNQYISGKKVITSESKAAIDACKLMGYRMYYHQILQDELQNKRHGITDEIDIATVRDYMQYASHMDETPAYYGGRHNCWRRLTLENWPRAMIVYDIMDYAQSGKVSARLRAELPFLLLKPQNEETCRAQILAVCQIR
;
A
#
# COMPACT_ATOMS: atom_id res chain seq x y z
N MET A 1 74.01 -20.30 -10.88
CA MET A 1 72.74 -19.57 -10.68
C MET A 1 72.68 -18.47 -11.73
N MET A 2 72.03 -18.72 -12.87
CA MET A 2 71.80 -17.71 -13.90
C MET A 2 70.32 -17.72 -14.22
N TRP A 3 69.66 -16.62 -13.87
CA TRP A 3 68.24 -16.40 -14.09
C TRP A 3 68.03 -16.08 -15.57
N ASN A 4 67.19 -16.88 -16.25
CA ASN A 4 66.76 -16.63 -17.62
C ASN A 4 65.65 -15.58 -17.64
N ASP A 5 66.02 -14.31 -17.72
CA ASP A 5 65.09 -13.22 -18.05
C ASP A 5 64.95 -13.12 -19.58
N THR A 6 64.05 -13.91 -20.17
CA THR A 6 63.64 -13.71 -21.56
C THR A 6 62.84 -12.41 -21.68
N PRO A 7 63.20 -11.47 -22.58
CA PRO A 7 62.49 -10.21 -22.74
C PRO A 7 61.09 -10.46 -23.30
N ILE A 8 60.07 -10.03 -22.55
CA ILE A 8 58.66 -10.11 -22.95
C ILE A 8 58.46 -9.27 -24.22
N SER A 9 57.94 -9.88 -25.28
CA SER A 9 57.67 -9.20 -26.55
C SER A 9 56.74 -7.98 -26.36
N PRO A 10 57.07 -6.80 -26.94
CA PRO A 10 56.27 -5.58 -26.86
C PRO A 10 54.81 -5.76 -27.31
N PHE A 11 54.55 -6.73 -28.20
CA PHE A 11 53.22 -7.05 -28.69
C PHE A 11 52.30 -7.64 -27.59
N VAL A 12 52.85 -8.54 -26.76
CA VAL A 12 52.13 -9.18 -25.65
C VAL A 12 51.85 -8.19 -24.50
N LEU A 13 52.73 -7.20 -24.32
CA LEU A 13 52.50 -6.11 -23.36
C LEU A 13 51.34 -5.21 -23.79
N ASN A 14 51.24 -4.91 -25.09
CA ASN A 14 50.19 -4.05 -25.66
C ASN A 14 48.80 -4.73 -25.63
N GLU A 15 48.71 -6.04 -25.84
CA GLU A 15 47.46 -6.80 -25.66
C GLU A 15 47.01 -6.82 -24.18
N LYS A 16 47.94 -7.08 -23.24
CA LYS A 16 47.65 -7.03 -21.80
C LYS A 16 47.20 -5.65 -21.33
N GLU A 17 47.73 -4.57 -21.92
CA GLU A 17 47.29 -3.20 -21.64
C GLU A 17 45.90 -2.90 -22.21
N LYS A 18 45.59 -3.37 -23.43
CA LYS A 18 44.26 -3.28 -24.03
C LYS A 18 43.22 -4.04 -23.22
N ASP A 19 43.53 -5.22 -22.73
CA ASP A 19 42.65 -6.02 -21.87
C ASP A 19 42.42 -5.34 -20.50
N LYS A 20 43.48 -4.80 -19.88
CA LYS A 20 43.34 -3.98 -18.67
C LYS A 20 42.44 -2.76 -18.92
N GLN A 21 42.57 -2.12 -20.07
CA GLN A 21 41.75 -0.97 -20.43
C GLN A 21 40.29 -1.36 -20.71
N ARG A 22 40.05 -2.52 -21.32
CA ARG A 22 38.72 -3.10 -21.52
C ARG A 22 38.04 -3.41 -20.18
N VAL A 23 38.74 -4.08 -19.26
CA VAL A 23 38.23 -4.38 -17.92
C VAL A 23 37.90 -3.09 -17.16
N LYS A 24 38.74 -2.04 -17.26
CA LYS A 24 38.44 -0.73 -16.67
C LYS A 24 37.18 -0.09 -17.26
N ARG A 25 36.97 -0.19 -18.59
CA ARG A 25 35.78 0.33 -19.26
C ARG A 25 34.52 -0.43 -18.85
N GLU A 26 34.58 -1.76 -18.76
CA GLU A 26 33.48 -2.59 -18.31
C GLU A 26 33.10 -2.27 -16.85
N GLN A 27 34.10 -2.13 -15.97
CA GLN A 27 33.88 -1.69 -14.58
C GLN A 27 33.26 -0.28 -14.52
N ALA A 28 33.70 0.65 -15.37
CA ALA A 28 33.11 1.99 -15.45
C ALA A 28 31.66 1.93 -15.94
N ALA A 29 31.36 1.14 -16.97
CA ALA A 29 30.01 0.95 -17.49
C ALA A 29 29.07 0.38 -16.42
N VAL A 30 29.51 -0.65 -15.67
CA VAL A 30 28.73 -1.23 -14.56
C VAL A 30 28.47 -0.18 -13.46
N LYS A 31 29.45 0.67 -13.13
CA LYS A 31 29.27 1.76 -12.17
C LYS A 31 28.25 2.78 -12.65
N ILE A 32 28.32 3.18 -13.92
CA ILE A 32 27.38 4.14 -14.54
C ILE A 32 25.97 3.55 -14.55
N GLN A 33 25.81 2.31 -15.02
CA GLN A 33 24.52 1.63 -15.03
C GLN A 33 23.94 1.53 -13.62
N LYS A 34 24.72 1.07 -12.63
CA LYS A 34 24.25 1.00 -11.24
C LYS A 34 23.80 2.36 -10.70
N ARG A 35 24.56 3.43 -10.96
CA ARG A 35 24.17 4.78 -10.54
C ARG A 35 22.91 5.26 -11.25
N TRP A 36 22.77 4.99 -12.55
CA TRP A 36 21.59 5.31 -13.33
C TRP A 36 20.34 4.59 -12.80
N TRP A 37 20.46 3.28 -12.55
CA TRP A 37 19.39 2.48 -11.95
C TRP A 37 18.97 3.04 -10.59
N ILE A 38 19.92 3.29 -9.68
CA ILE A 38 19.64 3.90 -8.37
C ILE A 38 18.95 5.26 -8.53
N HIS A 39 19.40 6.08 -9.46
CA HIS A 39 18.80 7.38 -9.74
C HIS A 39 17.35 7.24 -10.23
N MET A 40 17.09 6.34 -11.17
CA MET A 40 15.75 6.05 -11.70
C MET A 40 14.82 5.49 -10.62
N THR A 41 15.28 4.51 -9.83
CA THR A 41 14.52 3.94 -8.69
C THR A 41 14.16 5.02 -7.68
N LYS A 42 15.11 5.90 -7.32
CA LYS A 42 14.83 7.03 -6.40
C LYS A 42 13.83 8.02 -6.98
N ARG A 43 13.88 8.30 -8.29
CA ARG A 43 12.92 9.17 -8.97
C ARG A 43 11.52 8.57 -8.98
N LEU A 44 11.40 7.30 -9.34
CA LEU A 44 10.13 6.58 -9.33
C LEU A 44 9.56 6.49 -7.91
N PHE A 45 10.38 6.20 -6.91
CA PHE A 45 9.91 6.19 -5.52
C PHE A 45 9.40 7.55 -5.05
N LYS A 46 10.08 8.65 -5.39
CA LYS A 46 9.58 10.01 -5.11
C LYS A 46 8.22 10.23 -5.75
N LEU A 47 8.10 9.91 -7.04
CA LEU A 47 6.85 10.05 -7.79
C LEU A 47 5.71 9.25 -7.14
N LEU A 48 5.96 7.98 -6.84
CA LEU A 48 4.99 7.11 -6.14
C LEU A 48 4.60 7.69 -4.77
N LYS A 49 5.57 8.15 -3.98
CA LYS A 49 5.33 8.73 -2.67
C LYS A 49 4.43 9.98 -2.74
N HIS A 50 4.70 10.87 -3.69
CA HIS A 50 3.86 12.06 -3.92
C HIS A 50 2.46 11.67 -4.39
N THR A 51 2.39 10.69 -5.28
CA THR A 51 1.14 10.19 -5.85
C THR A 51 0.22 9.60 -4.79
N ILE A 52 0.77 8.74 -3.92
CA ILE A 52 0.01 8.16 -2.82
C ILE A 52 -0.46 9.24 -1.85
N ARG A 53 0.42 10.18 -1.48
CA ARG A 53 0.06 11.26 -0.57
C ARG A 53 -1.08 12.09 -1.15
N ALA A 54 -1.04 12.37 -2.45
CA ALA A 54 -2.10 13.09 -3.14
C ALA A 54 -3.42 12.28 -3.16
N ALA A 55 -3.34 10.97 -3.43
CA ALA A 55 -4.48 10.06 -3.40
C ALA A 55 -5.16 10.02 -2.02
N GLU A 56 -4.40 10.01 -0.92
CA GLU A 56 -4.96 10.05 0.44
C GLU A 56 -5.86 11.27 0.68
N TYR A 57 -5.49 12.43 0.12
CA TYR A 57 -6.22 13.69 0.36
C TYR A 57 -7.39 13.91 -0.60
N CYS A 58 -7.28 13.52 -1.87
CA CYS A 58 -8.22 13.97 -2.88
C CYS A 58 -9.08 12.86 -3.51
N ILE A 59 -8.63 11.60 -3.47
CA ILE A 59 -9.23 10.52 -4.30
C ILE A 59 -9.62 9.30 -3.45
N SER A 60 -9.42 9.36 -2.14
CA SER A 60 -9.70 8.25 -1.22
C SER A 60 -11.11 7.67 -1.39
N TYR A 61 -12.13 8.52 -1.57
CA TYR A 61 -13.51 8.09 -1.78
C TYR A 61 -13.70 7.42 -3.15
N ASP A 62 -13.19 8.02 -4.23
CA ASP A 62 -13.36 7.47 -5.58
C ASP A 62 -12.66 6.12 -5.75
N ILE A 63 -11.48 5.96 -5.12
CA ILE A 63 -10.79 4.68 -5.04
C ILE A 63 -11.64 3.67 -4.26
N LEU A 64 -12.15 4.07 -3.10
CA LEU A 64 -12.96 3.17 -2.28
C LEU A 64 -14.24 2.72 -2.99
N LYS A 65 -14.93 3.64 -3.69
CA LYS A 65 -16.12 3.32 -4.50
C LYS A 65 -15.85 2.25 -5.55
N ARG A 66 -14.64 2.20 -6.09
CA ARG A 66 -14.22 1.20 -7.09
C ARG A 66 -13.76 -0.13 -6.46
N VAL A 67 -13.17 -0.07 -5.27
CA VAL A 67 -12.67 -1.28 -4.59
C VAL A 67 -13.77 -1.99 -3.81
N SER A 68 -14.58 -1.24 -3.07
CA SER A 68 -15.65 -1.74 -2.21
C SER A 68 -16.79 -0.72 -2.20
N PRO A 69 -17.76 -0.82 -3.13
CA PRO A 69 -18.86 0.13 -3.22
C PRO A 69 -19.74 0.12 -1.96
N LEU A 70 -19.93 -1.05 -1.34
CA LEU A 70 -20.69 -1.19 -0.09
C LEU A 70 -20.05 -0.42 1.07
N GLU A 71 -18.73 -0.52 1.23
CA GLU A 71 -18.00 0.27 2.24
C GLU A 71 -18.04 1.77 1.90
N ALA A 72 -17.92 2.13 0.61
CA ALA A 72 -18.02 3.52 0.19
C ALA A 72 -19.38 4.14 0.51
N GLU A 73 -20.47 3.37 0.35
CA GLU A 73 -21.82 3.80 0.72
C GLU A 73 -21.97 3.99 2.22
N LEU A 74 -21.48 3.04 3.02
CA LEU A 74 -21.49 3.16 4.48
C LEU A 74 -20.74 4.41 4.97
N LEU A 75 -19.64 4.74 4.30
CA LEU A 75 -18.81 5.90 4.63
C LEU A 75 -19.28 7.22 4.01
N LYS A 76 -20.38 7.21 3.25
CA LYS A 76 -21.02 8.43 2.73
C LYS A 76 -21.67 9.26 3.84
N GLU A 77 -22.01 8.61 4.95
CA GLU A 77 -22.66 9.22 6.11
C GLU A 77 -21.78 10.33 6.73
N PRO A 78 -22.25 11.60 6.80
CA PRO A 78 -21.46 12.72 7.33
C PRO A 78 -21.03 12.56 8.79
N THR A 79 -21.76 11.74 9.53
CA THR A 79 -21.51 11.43 10.94
C THR A 79 -20.26 10.56 11.13
N ILE A 80 -19.91 9.77 10.11
CA ILE A 80 -18.77 8.85 10.14
C ILE A 80 -17.58 9.54 9.48
N GLN A 81 -16.72 10.14 10.30
CA GLN A 81 -15.44 10.60 9.81
C GLN A 81 -14.54 9.40 9.55
N TYR A 82 -14.06 9.24 8.33
CA TYR A 82 -13.11 8.18 7.98
C TYR A 82 -11.83 8.75 7.37
N LYS A 83 -10.79 7.92 7.38
CA LYS A 83 -9.52 8.17 6.73
C LYS A 83 -9.04 6.88 6.07
N VAL A 84 -8.87 6.91 4.76
CA VAL A 84 -8.14 5.85 4.06
C VAL A 84 -6.65 6.14 4.19
N ARG A 85 -5.86 5.12 4.56
CA ARG A 85 -4.39 5.21 4.50
C ARG A 85 -3.87 4.23 3.49
N PHE A 86 -2.90 4.67 2.72
CA PHE A 86 -2.18 3.85 1.75
C PHE A 86 -0.76 3.56 2.28
N ARG A 87 -0.24 2.37 1.97
CA ARG A 87 1.14 1.99 2.26
C ARG A 87 1.75 1.27 1.07
N PHE A 88 3.07 1.34 0.98
CA PHE A 88 3.85 0.49 0.11
C PHE A 88 4.07 -0.88 0.77
N ALA A 89 3.95 -1.94 -0.01
CA ALA A 89 4.23 -3.30 0.38
C ALA A 89 4.96 -4.04 -0.76
N GLY A 90 5.57 -5.18 -0.43
CA GLY A 90 6.38 -5.99 -1.35
C GLY A 90 7.82 -6.14 -0.87
N SER A 91 8.42 -7.29 -1.22
CA SER A 91 9.84 -7.59 -1.01
C SER A 91 10.73 -6.84 -1.99
N ASP A 92 10.24 -6.66 -3.22
CA ASP A 92 11.00 -6.15 -4.35
C ASP A 92 10.44 -4.82 -4.86
N PHE A 93 11.31 -4.06 -5.56
CA PHE A 93 10.92 -2.82 -6.20
C PHE A 93 10.48 -3.09 -7.65
N PRO A 94 9.39 -2.47 -8.14
CA PRO A 94 8.56 -1.44 -7.50
C PRO A 94 7.53 -2.02 -6.51
N PRO A 95 7.27 -1.34 -5.39
CA PRO A 95 6.32 -1.83 -4.39
C PRO A 95 4.88 -1.75 -4.91
N PHE A 96 4.04 -2.69 -4.47
CA PHE A 96 2.59 -2.57 -4.64
C PHE A 96 1.97 -1.76 -3.51
N ILE A 97 0.75 -1.27 -3.74
CA ILE A 97 0.04 -0.44 -2.76
C ILE A 97 -0.96 -1.31 -2.00
N ILE A 98 -0.98 -1.13 -0.69
CA ILE A 98 -2.01 -1.66 0.19
C ILE A 98 -2.76 -0.49 0.86
N PHE A 99 -4.01 -0.71 1.24
CA PHE A 99 -4.82 0.29 1.92
C PHE A 99 -5.56 -0.28 3.13
N LYS A 100 -5.91 0.61 4.05
CA LYS A 100 -6.73 0.32 5.22
C LYS A 100 -7.59 1.52 5.57
N ILE A 101 -8.82 1.26 5.99
CA ILE A 101 -9.80 2.29 6.36
C ILE A 101 -9.77 2.48 7.86
N PHE A 102 -9.71 3.72 8.32
CA PHE A 102 -9.76 4.09 9.72
C PHE A 102 -10.99 4.94 9.96
N CYS A 103 -11.78 4.64 10.98
CA CYS A 103 -12.82 5.55 11.43
C CYS A 103 -12.21 6.47 12.50
N LYS A 104 -12.41 7.78 12.36
CA LYS A 104 -12.10 8.76 13.40
C LYS A 104 -13.30 8.83 14.33
N SER A 105 -13.06 8.52 15.60
CA SER A 105 -14.04 8.83 16.63
C SER A 105 -13.91 10.29 17.07
N ARG A 106 -14.95 10.81 17.72
CA ARG A 106 -14.92 12.14 18.38
C ARG A 106 -13.77 12.22 19.40
N THR A 107 -13.48 11.10 20.06
CA THR A 107 -12.22 10.90 20.79
C THR A 107 -11.12 10.66 19.76
N LYS A 108 -10.06 11.46 19.72
CA LYS A 108 -8.99 11.52 18.69
C LYS A 108 -8.25 10.19 18.36
N THR A 109 -8.68 9.06 18.91
CA THR A 109 -8.19 7.72 18.61
C THR A 109 -8.88 7.15 17.36
N ASN A 110 -8.11 6.43 16.54
CA ASN A 110 -8.70 5.67 15.44
C ASN A 110 -9.51 4.52 16.04
N GLN A 111 -10.80 4.49 15.78
CA GLN A 111 -11.67 3.38 16.17
C GLN A 111 -12.01 2.55 14.94
N TYR A 112 -12.33 1.29 15.16
CA TYR A 112 -12.80 0.37 14.13
C TYR A 112 -14.20 -0.10 14.49
N ILE A 113 -15.07 -0.16 13.50
CA ILE A 113 -16.41 -0.71 13.67
C ILE A 113 -16.26 -2.23 13.80
N SER A 114 -16.84 -2.79 14.85
CA SER A 114 -16.87 -4.22 15.14
C SER A 114 -18.31 -4.61 15.40
N GLY A 115 -18.82 -5.59 14.65
CA GLY A 115 -20.19 -6.09 14.84
C GLY A 115 -20.39 -6.65 16.24
N LYS A 116 -19.38 -7.33 16.82
CA LYS A 116 -19.44 -7.84 18.20
C LYS A 116 -19.62 -6.75 19.25
N LYS A 117 -19.06 -5.55 19.02
CA LYS A 117 -19.21 -4.41 19.94
C LYS A 117 -20.52 -3.66 19.75
N VAL A 118 -21.01 -3.60 18.51
CA VAL A 118 -22.18 -2.79 18.15
C VAL A 118 -23.49 -3.56 18.32
N ILE A 119 -23.50 -4.85 17.99
CA ILE A 119 -24.67 -5.72 18.02
C ILE A 119 -24.53 -6.68 19.20
N THR A 120 -24.97 -6.22 20.37
CA THR A 120 -25.08 -7.08 21.56
C THR A 120 -26.33 -7.96 21.47
N SER A 121 -26.34 -9.09 22.20
CA SER A 121 -27.48 -10.02 22.26
C SER A 121 -28.80 -9.36 22.67
N GLU A 122 -28.72 -8.31 23.49
CA GLU A 122 -29.87 -7.55 23.99
C GLU A 122 -30.30 -6.42 23.03
N SER A 123 -29.49 -6.13 22.00
CA SER A 123 -29.76 -5.02 21.09
C SER A 123 -30.95 -5.31 20.18
N LYS A 124 -31.71 -4.27 19.84
CA LYS A 124 -32.75 -4.36 18.79
C LYS A 124 -32.18 -4.86 17.46
N ALA A 125 -30.93 -4.53 17.15
CA ALA A 125 -30.24 -5.00 15.96
C ALA A 125 -30.07 -6.54 15.93
N ALA A 126 -29.83 -7.18 17.09
CA ALA A 126 -29.77 -8.65 17.17
C ALA A 126 -31.15 -9.30 16.94
N ILE A 127 -32.21 -8.72 17.51
CA ILE A 127 -33.58 -9.18 17.30
C ILE A 127 -33.96 -9.04 15.82
N ASP A 128 -33.66 -7.90 15.21
CA ASP A 128 -33.97 -7.63 13.81
C ASP A 128 -33.11 -8.52 12.89
N ALA A 129 -31.85 -8.77 13.20
CA ALA A 129 -31.00 -9.72 12.47
C ALA A 129 -31.57 -11.14 12.51
N CYS A 130 -32.02 -11.61 13.68
CA CYS A 130 -32.67 -12.92 13.83
C CYS A 130 -33.94 -13.03 12.96
N LYS A 131 -34.75 -11.97 12.92
CA LYS A 131 -35.95 -11.91 12.06
C LYS A 131 -35.60 -11.90 10.57
N LEU A 132 -34.57 -11.16 10.16
CA LEU A 132 -34.15 -11.03 8.76
C LEU A 132 -33.49 -12.31 8.23
N MET A 133 -32.63 -12.96 9.03
CA MET A 133 -31.89 -14.16 8.63
C MET A 133 -32.71 -15.44 8.80
N GLY A 134 -33.66 -15.43 9.72
CA GLY A 134 -34.36 -16.62 10.21
C GLY A 134 -33.57 -17.37 11.27
N TYR A 135 -34.30 -18.04 12.17
CA TYR A 135 -33.74 -18.69 13.37
C TYR A 135 -32.58 -19.65 13.05
N ARG A 136 -32.71 -20.49 12.02
CA ARG A 136 -31.70 -21.51 11.69
C ARG A 136 -30.34 -20.88 11.35
N MET A 137 -30.34 -19.88 10.47
CA MET A 137 -29.10 -19.22 10.04
C MET A 137 -28.50 -18.40 11.18
N TYR A 138 -29.35 -17.70 11.94
CA TYR A 138 -28.94 -16.92 13.09
C TYR A 138 -28.27 -17.80 14.17
N TYR A 139 -28.90 -18.91 14.57
CA TYR A 139 -28.30 -19.83 15.55
C TYR A 139 -27.02 -20.49 15.02
N HIS A 140 -26.98 -20.86 13.74
CA HIS A 140 -25.77 -21.42 13.14
C HIS A 140 -24.58 -20.45 13.23
N GLN A 141 -24.83 -19.17 12.95
CA GLN A 141 -23.82 -18.11 13.01
C GLN A 141 -23.32 -17.88 14.45
N ILE A 142 -24.21 -17.90 15.45
CA ILE A 142 -23.83 -17.82 16.87
C ILE A 142 -22.96 -19.01 17.27
N LEU A 143 -23.37 -20.23 16.91
CA LEU A 143 -22.62 -21.45 17.24
C LEU A 143 -21.23 -21.45 16.61
N GLN A 144 -21.12 -21.00 15.36
CA GLN A 144 -19.83 -20.87 14.67
C GLN A 144 -18.94 -19.83 15.37
N ASP A 145 -19.50 -18.71 15.80
CA ASP A 145 -18.75 -17.70 16.54
C ASP A 145 -18.23 -18.25 17.88
N GLU A 146 -19.06 -18.95 18.65
CA GLU A 146 -18.62 -19.59 19.90
C GLU A 146 -17.51 -20.61 19.68
N LEU A 147 -17.62 -21.44 18.64
CA LEU A 147 -16.59 -22.43 18.29
C LEU A 147 -15.28 -21.75 17.88
N GLN A 148 -15.37 -20.64 17.15
CA GLN A 148 -14.20 -19.86 16.75
C GLN A 148 -13.56 -19.17 17.96
N ASN A 149 -14.37 -18.66 18.90
CA ASN A 149 -13.87 -18.09 20.14
C ASN A 149 -13.12 -19.16 20.96
N LYS A 150 -13.69 -20.35 21.14
CA LYS A 150 -13.02 -21.45 21.86
C LYS A 150 -11.69 -21.90 21.26
N ARG A 151 -11.47 -21.68 19.95
CA ARG A 151 -10.20 -22.02 19.28
C ARG A 151 -9.07 -21.01 19.57
N HIS A 152 -9.41 -19.79 19.96
CA HIS A 152 -8.45 -18.73 20.21
C HIS A 152 -8.43 -18.39 21.71
N GLY A 153 -7.25 -18.31 22.32
CA GLY A 153 -7.16 -18.08 23.77
C GLY A 153 -7.44 -16.64 24.22
N ILE A 154 -7.44 -15.67 23.29
CA ILE A 154 -7.57 -14.25 23.57
C ILE A 154 -8.57 -13.68 22.57
N THR A 155 -9.85 -13.69 22.93
CA THR A 155 -10.96 -13.34 22.03
C THR A 155 -11.73 -12.13 22.48
N ASP A 156 -11.70 -11.83 23.78
CA ASP A 156 -12.43 -10.72 24.37
C ASP A 156 -11.49 -9.74 25.06
N GLU A 157 -12.00 -8.53 25.32
CA GLU A 157 -11.22 -7.49 26.01
C GLU A 157 -10.86 -7.89 27.45
N ILE A 158 -11.63 -8.82 28.04
CA ILE A 158 -11.42 -9.35 29.39
C ILE A 158 -10.17 -10.24 29.44
N ASP A 159 -9.81 -10.88 28.33
CA ASP A 159 -8.65 -11.78 28.23
C ASP A 159 -7.31 -11.01 28.10
N ILE A 160 -7.37 -9.69 27.92
CA ILE A 160 -6.20 -8.85 27.65
C ILE A 160 -5.51 -8.48 28.96
N ALA A 161 -4.47 -9.23 29.33
CA ALA A 161 -3.62 -8.89 30.48
C ALA A 161 -2.36 -8.11 30.08
N THR A 162 -1.82 -8.36 28.88
CA THR A 162 -0.56 -7.77 28.42
C THR A 162 -0.68 -7.04 27.08
N VAL A 163 0.34 -6.24 26.74
CA VAL A 163 0.45 -5.59 25.42
C VAL A 163 0.52 -6.63 24.29
N ARG A 164 1.12 -7.79 24.54
CA ARG A 164 1.16 -8.89 23.57
C ARG A 164 -0.24 -9.43 23.30
N ASP A 165 -1.03 -9.62 24.35
CA ASP A 165 -2.41 -10.10 24.26
C ASP A 165 -3.26 -9.09 23.48
N TYR A 166 -3.06 -7.80 23.76
CA TYR A 166 -3.72 -6.74 23.00
C TYR A 166 -3.38 -6.79 21.50
N MET A 167 -2.10 -7.03 21.15
CA MET A 167 -1.69 -7.17 19.75
C MET A 167 -2.32 -8.39 19.08
N GLN A 168 -2.40 -9.52 19.78
CA GLN A 168 -3.05 -10.74 19.27
C GLN A 168 -4.55 -10.55 19.08
N TYR A 169 -5.24 -10.01 20.10
CA TYR A 169 -6.65 -9.65 20.03
C TYR A 169 -6.93 -8.68 18.87
N ALA A 170 -6.12 -7.62 18.73
CA ALA A 170 -6.31 -6.64 17.67
C ALA A 170 -6.12 -7.23 16.27
N SER A 171 -5.12 -8.11 16.08
CA SER A 171 -4.92 -8.82 14.81
C SER A 171 -6.08 -9.75 14.51
N HIS A 172 -6.50 -10.55 15.49
CA HIS A 172 -7.63 -11.46 15.38
C HIS A 172 -8.91 -10.72 14.99
N MET A 173 -9.23 -9.60 15.65
CA MET A 173 -10.41 -8.80 15.33
C MET A 173 -10.36 -8.19 13.92
N ASP A 174 -9.17 -7.84 13.43
CA ASP A 174 -9.00 -7.31 12.07
C ASP A 174 -9.15 -8.40 11.00
N GLU A 175 -8.69 -9.63 11.30
CA GLU A 175 -8.78 -10.82 10.44
C GLU A 175 -10.17 -11.44 10.42
N THR A 176 -10.88 -11.41 11.55
CA THR A 176 -12.21 -12.00 11.68
C THR A 176 -13.19 -11.31 10.72
N PRO A 177 -13.90 -12.09 9.88
CA PRO A 177 -14.87 -11.56 8.94
C PRO A 177 -16.01 -10.76 9.59
N ALA A 178 -16.57 -9.81 8.84
CA ALA A 178 -17.62 -8.92 9.33
C ALA A 178 -18.90 -9.66 9.71
N TYR A 179 -19.20 -10.78 9.02
CA TYR A 179 -20.34 -11.62 9.35
C TYR A 179 -20.16 -12.41 10.65
N TYR A 180 -18.94 -12.58 11.17
CA TYR A 180 -18.73 -13.06 12.55
C TYR A 180 -18.60 -11.90 13.56
N GLY A 181 -18.99 -10.69 13.16
CA GLY A 181 -18.87 -9.50 13.98
C GLY A 181 -17.44 -9.00 14.17
N GLY A 182 -16.46 -9.53 13.43
CA GLY A 182 -15.12 -8.96 13.33
C GLY A 182 -15.09 -7.65 12.54
N ARG A 183 -13.90 -7.05 12.43
CA ARG A 183 -13.72 -5.76 11.73
C ARG A 183 -13.50 -5.95 10.23
N HIS A 184 -13.05 -7.12 9.79
CA HIS A 184 -12.70 -7.42 8.40
C HIS A 184 -11.87 -6.31 7.73
N ASN A 185 -10.87 -5.80 8.44
CA ASN A 185 -10.14 -4.59 8.06
C ASN A 185 -8.63 -4.84 8.00
N CYS A 186 -8.26 -5.87 7.24
CA CYS A 186 -6.88 -6.16 6.90
C CYS A 186 -6.30 -5.09 5.96
N TRP A 187 -4.98 -5.10 5.81
CA TRP A 187 -4.33 -4.37 4.72
C TRP A 187 -4.72 -5.04 3.39
N ARG A 188 -5.50 -4.34 2.57
CA ARG A 188 -5.98 -4.85 1.28
C ARG A 188 -5.12 -4.34 0.15
N ARG A 189 -4.79 -5.20 -0.81
CA ARG A 189 -4.01 -4.83 -2.00
C ARG A 189 -4.87 -4.01 -2.96
N LEU A 190 -4.30 -2.93 -3.50
CA LEU A 190 -4.86 -2.22 -4.65
C LEU A 190 -4.23 -2.74 -5.94
N THR A 191 -5.08 -3.01 -6.93
CA THR A 191 -4.67 -3.29 -8.31
C THR A 191 -4.83 -2.03 -9.16
N LEU A 192 -4.24 -2.05 -10.36
CA LEU A 192 -4.32 -0.93 -11.30
C LEU A 192 -5.78 -0.62 -11.71
N GLU A 193 -6.63 -1.65 -11.76
CA GLU A 193 -8.06 -1.56 -12.11
C GLU A 193 -8.84 -0.69 -11.14
N ASN A 194 -8.40 -0.59 -9.88
CA ASN A 194 -9.05 0.23 -8.88
C ASN A 194 -8.80 1.73 -9.08
N TRP A 195 -7.87 2.13 -9.95
CA TRP A 195 -7.49 3.53 -10.14
C TRP A 195 -8.27 4.20 -11.30
N PRO A 196 -8.65 5.48 -11.16
CA PRO A 196 -9.25 6.26 -12.25
C PRO A 196 -8.29 6.47 -13.44
N ARG A 197 -8.59 5.84 -14.59
CA ARG A 197 -7.84 6.02 -15.85
C ARG A 197 -7.74 7.48 -16.31
N ALA A 198 -8.78 8.26 -16.04
CA ALA A 198 -8.83 9.70 -16.33
C ALA A 198 -7.81 10.53 -15.51
N MET A 199 -7.15 9.95 -14.51
CA MET A 199 -6.20 10.66 -13.65
C MET A 199 -4.77 10.24 -13.95
N ILE A 200 -3.83 11.19 -13.84
CA ILE A 200 -2.40 10.92 -14.03
C ILE A 200 -1.87 9.86 -13.04
N VAL A 201 -2.52 9.70 -11.88
CA VAL A 201 -2.24 8.61 -10.93
C VAL A 201 -2.21 7.25 -11.62
N TYR A 202 -3.17 6.97 -12.50
CA TYR A 202 -3.21 5.71 -13.22
C TYR A 202 -1.95 5.50 -14.05
N ASP A 203 -1.51 6.51 -14.80
CA ASP A 203 -0.31 6.42 -15.63
C ASP A 203 0.96 6.25 -14.79
N ILE A 204 1.02 6.87 -13.61
CA ILE A 204 2.14 6.72 -12.69
C ILE A 204 2.20 5.28 -12.16
N MET A 205 1.04 4.72 -11.80
CA MET A 205 0.93 3.35 -11.32
C MET A 205 1.22 2.33 -12.43
N ASP A 206 0.73 2.57 -13.64
CA ASP A 206 1.03 1.77 -14.82
C ASP A 206 2.52 1.84 -15.17
N TYR A 207 3.13 3.02 -15.15
CA TYR A 207 4.57 3.18 -15.35
C TYR A 207 5.39 2.41 -14.30
N ALA A 208 4.95 2.40 -13.04
CA ALA A 208 5.61 1.62 -12.01
C ALA A 208 5.53 0.11 -12.30
N GLN A 209 4.40 -0.41 -12.76
CA GLN A 209 4.22 -1.84 -13.00
C GLN A 209 4.82 -2.31 -14.34
N SER A 210 4.65 -1.53 -15.40
CA SER A 210 5.01 -1.91 -16.78
C SER A 210 6.34 -1.33 -17.28
N GLY A 211 6.86 -0.28 -16.61
CA GLY A 211 8.00 0.49 -17.07
C GLY A 211 7.72 1.40 -18.28
N LYS A 212 6.47 1.44 -18.78
CA LYS A 212 6.09 2.22 -19.96
C LYS A 212 5.61 3.61 -19.55
N VAL A 213 6.19 4.64 -20.18
CA VAL A 213 5.82 6.04 -19.91
C VAL A 213 4.76 6.49 -20.91
N SER A 214 3.56 6.83 -20.42
CA SER A 214 2.48 7.40 -21.24
C SER A 214 2.86 8.80 -21.77
N ALA A 215 2.24 9.24 -22.86
CA ALA A 215 2.48 10.59 -23.39
C ALA A 215 2.10 11.68 -22.38
N ARG A 216 0.98 11.48 -21.67
CA ARG A 216 0.50 12.37 -20.60
C ARG A 216 1.49 12.45 -19.44
N LEU A 217 2.01 11.30 -18.98
CA LEU A 217 3.03 11.25 -17.93
C LEU A 217 4.34 11.89 -18.37
N ARG A 218 4.73 11.75 -19.64
CA ARG A 218 5.94 12.38 -20.17
C ARG A 218 5.88 13.91 -20.09
N ALA A 219 4.73 14.51 -20.36
CA ALA A 219 4.53 15.96 -20.28
C ALA A 219 4.56 16.48 -18.83
N GLU A 220 3.97 15.75 -17.89
CA GLU A 220 3.84 16.17 -16.48
C GLU A 220 5.06 15.79 -15.62
N LEU A 221 5.90 14.84 -16.07
CA LEU A 221 7.05 14.34 -15.32
C LEU A 221 8.00 15.44 -14.80
N PRO A 222 8.36 16.46 -15.59
CA PRO A 222 9.27 17.52 -15.14
C PRO A 222 8.70 18.29 -13.95
N PHE A 223 7.39 18.58 -13.99
CA PHE A 223 6.69 19.30 -12.93
C PHE A 223 6.54 18.45 -11.67
N LEU A 224 6.16 17.17 -11.81
CA LEU A 224 5.95 16.26 -10.68
C LEU A 224 7.25 15.86 -9.95
N LEU A 225 8.39 15.92 -10.64
CA LEU A 225 9.70 15.60 -10.06
C LEU A 225 10.45 16.83 -9.52
N LEU A 226 9.93 18.03 -9.76
CA LEU A 226 10.52 19.26 -9.25
C LEU A 226 10.52 19.24 -7.72
N LYS A 227 11.65 19.61 -7.11
CA LYS A 227 11.73 19.78 -5.65
C LYS A 227 10.88 21.02 -5.27
N PRO A 228 9.81 20.87 -4.50
CA PRO A 228 8.99 22.02 -4.13
C PRO A 228 9.81 22.96 -3.25
N GLN A 229 9.85 24.24 -3.61
CA GLN A 229 10.47 25.29 -2.81
C GLN A 229 9.45 25.92 -1.85
N ASN A 230 8.18 25.99 -2.26
CA ASN A 230 7.08 26.63 -1.53
C ASN A 230 5.92 25.67 -1.27
N GLU A 231 5.09 25.95 -0.27
CA GLU A 231 3.87 25.17 0.00
C GLU A 231 2.90 25.17 -1.17
N GLU A 232 2.79 26.29 -1.88
CA GLU A 232 1.93 26.42 -3.07
C GLU A 232 2.33 25.47 -4.18
N THR A 233 3.64 25.34 -4.44
CA THR A 233 4.16 24.39 -5.44
C THR A 233 3.85 22.95 -5.06
N CYS A 234 3.92 22.63 -3.76
CA CYS A 234 3.55 21.31 -3.24
C CYS A 234 2.05 21.03 -3.42
N ARG A 235 1.18 22.02 -3.13
CA ARG A 235 -0.26 21.92 -3.35
C ARG A 235 -0.59 21.77 -4.84
N ALA A 236 0.06 22.53 -5.71
CA ALA A 236 -0.13 22.45 -7.16
C ALA A 236 0.28 21.06 -7.70
N GLN A 237 1.38 20.48 -7.21
CA GLN A 237 1.77 19.11 -7.56
C GLN A 237 0.74 18.07 -7.09
N ILE A 238 0.20 18.21 -5.87
CA ILE A 238 -0.85 17.33 -5.36
C ILE A 238 -2.12 17.43 -6.24
N LEU A 239 -2.53 18.66 -6.57
CA LEU A 239 -3.70 18.89 -7.41
C LEU A 239 -3.49 18.36 -8.84
N ALA A 240 -2.32 18.54 -9.44
CA ALA A 240 -2.01 17.99 -10.76
C ALA A 240 -2.13 16.46 -10.79
N VAL A 241 -1.76 15.79 -9.69
CA VAL A 241 -1.97 14.35 -9.54
C VAL A 241 -3.45 13.98 -9.45
N CYS A 242 -4.23 14.81 -8.76
CA CYS A 242 -5.62 14.52 -8.43
C CYS A 242 -6.66 15.12 -9.39
N GLN A 243 -6.22 15.80 -10.44
CA GLN A 243 -7.11 16.34 -11.46
C GLN A 243 -7.58 15.23 -12.40
N ILE A 244 -8.90 15.21 -12.62
CA ILE A 244 -9.51 14.45 -13.71
C ILE A 244 -9.19 15.20 -15.01
N ARG A 245 -8.64 14.51 -16.00
CA ARG A 245 -8.30 15.06 -17.31
C ARG A 245 -8.81 14.16 -18.43
#